data_AF-A0A178HLX5-F1
#
_entry.id   AF-A0A178HLX5-F1
#
_cell.length_a   1.000
_cell.length_b   1.000
_cell.length_c   1.000
_cell.angle_alpha   90.00
_cell.angle_beta   90.00
_cell.angle_gamma   90.00
#
_symmetry.space_group_name_H-M   'P 1'
#
loop_
_entity.id
_entity.type
_entity.pdbx_description
1 polymer ?
#
loop_
_entity_poly.entity_id
_entity_poly.type
_entity_poly.pdbx_seq_one_letter_code
_entity_poly.pdbx_strand_id
1 'polypeptide(L)' 'MLLRILLFLGLGLLIYLGIRRIWMDWSGKFKKDDEQARLARRQRDLAERQRPDVIDLKQDKDGTYRPKDGRDRDDG' A
#
# COMPACT_ATOMS: atom_id res chain seq x y z
N MET A 1 6.18 -51.89 -15.93
CA MET A 1 6.67 -50.88 -14.96
C MET A 1 6.46 -49.45 -15.46
N LEU A 2 6.80 -49.15 -16.72
CA LEU A 2 6.65 -47.80 -17.32
C LEU A 2 5.22 -47.21 -17.29
N LEU A 3 4.19 -48.02 -17.57
CA LEU A 3 2.78 -47.57 -17.54
C LEU A 3 2.35 -47.08 -16.14
N ARG A 4 2.79 -47.78 -15.08
CA ARG A 4 2.49 -47.40 -13.70
C ARG A 4 3.13 -46.06 -13.36
N ILE A 5 4.37 -45.85 -13.80
CA ILE A 5 5.11 -44.59 -13.60
C ILE A 5 4.40 -43.43 -14.31
N LEU A 6 3.95 -43.62 -15.56
CA LEU A 6 3.16 -42.63 -16.31
C LEU A 6 1.84 -42.28 -15.62
N LEU A 7 1.15 -43.27 -15.04
CA LEU A 7 -0.09 -43.04 -14.30
C LEU A 7 0.14 -42.20 -13.03
N PHE A 8 1.18 -42.52 -12.25
CA PHE A 8 1.51 -41.73 -11.05
C PHE A 8 1.99 -40.33 -11.40
N LEU A 9 2.76 -40.17 -12.48
CA LEU A 9 3.17 -38.86 -12.99
C LEU A 9 1.98 -38.02 -13.43
N GLY A 10 1.05 -38.60 -14.20
CA GLY A 10 -0.17 -37.92 -14.65
C GLY A 10 -1.07 -37.52 -13.48
N LEU A 11 -1.27 -38.41 -12.51
CA LEU A 11 -2.06 -38.13 -11.31
C LEU A 11 -1.41 -37.04 -10.45
N GLY A 12 -0.09 -37.12 -10.24
CA GLY A 12 0.68 -36.10 -9.54
C GLY A 12 0.62 -34.73 -10.22
N LEU A 13 0.68 -34.70 -11.55
CA LEU A 13 0.57 -33.45 -12.33
C LEU A 13 -0.82 -32.81 -12.17
N LEU A 14 -1.88 -33.62 -12.21
CA LEU A 14 -3.26 -33.15 -12.00
C LEU A 14 -3.45 -32.53 -10.62
N ILE A 15 -2.95 -33.21 -9.58
CA ILE A 15 -3.00 -32.71 -8.20
C ILE A 15 -2.16 -31.44 -8.06
N TYR A 16 -0.95 -31.42 -8.61
CA TYR A 16 -0.06 -30.25 -8.58
C TYR A 16 -0.68 -29.03 -9.27
N LEU A 17 -1.28 -29.21 -10.45
CA LEU A 17 -1.97 -28.12 -11.15
C LEU A 17 -3.18 -27.60 -10.37
N GLY A 18 -3.93 -28.50 -9.72
CA GLY A 18 -5.04 -28.12 -8.83
C GLY A 18 -4.57 -27.27 -7.65
N ILE A 19 -3.55 -27.74 -6.91
CA ILE A 19 -2.98 -27.02 -5.76
C ILE A 19 -2.36 -25.69 -6.21
N ARG A 20 -1.58 -25.69 -7.31
CA ARG A 20 -0.94 -24.49 -7.86
C ARG A 20 -1.97 -23.41 -8.20
N ARG A 21 -3.10 -23.79 -8.79
CA ARG A 21 -4.16 -22.85 -9.16
C ARG A 21 -4.77 -22.20 -7.92
N ILE A 22 -5.04 -22.98 -6.87
CA ILE A 22 -5.56 -22.46 -5.60
C ILE A 22 -4.54 -21.52 -4.94
N TRP A 23 -3.27 -21.90 -4.90
CA TRP A 23 -2.19 -21.07 -4.35
C TRP A 23 -2.06 -19.73 -5.08
N MET A 24 -2.15 -19.74 -6.41
CA MET A 24 -2.07 -18.51 -7.20
C MET A 24 -3.25 -17.58 -6.94
N ASP A 25 -4.45 -18.12 -6.77
CA ASP A 25 -5.66 -17.37 -6.40
C ASP A 25 -5.55 -16.72 -5.01
N TRP A 26 -4.98 -17.44 -4.04
CA TRP A 26 -4.75 -16.90 -2.70
C TRP A 26 -3.76 -15.73 -2.73
N SER A 27 -2.71 -15.80 -3.55
CA SER A 27 -1.78 -14.67 -3.74
C SER A 27 -2.41 -13.45 -4.42
N GLY A 28 -3.43 -13.66 -5.26
CA GLY A 28 -4.16 -12.60 -5.95
C GLY A 28 -5.09 -11.80 -5.03
N LYS A 29 -5.70 -12.45 -4.03
CA LYS A 29 -6.54 -11.79 -3.02
C LYS A 29 -5.74 -10.76 -2.20
N PHE A 30 -4.54 -11.11 -1.73
CA PHE A 30 -3.71 -10.19 -0.97
C PHE A 30 -3.26 -8.97 -1.77
N LYS A 31 -2.96 -9.12 -3.07
CA LYS A 31 -2.62 -7.97 -3.93
C LYS A 31 -3.80 -6.99 -4.10
N LYS A 32 -5.02 -7.51 -4.22
CA LYS A 32 -6.24 -6.68 -4.30
C LYS A 32 -6.52 -5.93 -3.00
N ASP A 33 -6.22 -6.52 -1.85
CA ASP A 33 -6.42 -5.87 -0.56
C ASP A 33 -5.32 -4.82 -0.28
N ASP A 34 -4.07 -5.09 -0.67
CA ASP A 34 -2.96 -4.14 -0.54
C ASP A 34 -3.10 -2.91 -1.44
N GLU A 35 -3.56 -3.07 -2.69
CA GLU A 35 -3.83 -1.92 -3.58
C GLU A 35 -4.98 -1.05 -3.06
N GLN A 36 -6.05 -1.65 -2.54
CA GLN A 36 -7.15 -0.93 -1.92
C GLN A 36 -6.72 -0.19 -0.64
N ALA A 37 -5.88 -0.81 0.19
CA ALA A 37 -5.34 -0.18 1.39
C ALA A 37 -4.42 1.03 1.05
N ARG A 38 -3.62 0.94 -0.02
CA ARG A 38 -2.76 2.05 -0.47
C ARG A 38 -3.59 3.24 -1.00
N LEU A 39 -4.65 2.99 -1.75
CA LEU A 39 -5.55 4.04 -2.24
C LEU A 39 -6.29 4.74 -1.09
N ALA A 40 -6.76 3.98 -0.09
CA ALA A 40 -7.43 4.53 1.08
C ALA A 40 -6.51 5.44 1.93
N ARG A 41 -5.22 5.13 2.04
CA ARG A 41 -4.26 5.99 2.77
C ARG A 41 -3.99 7.31 2.04
N ARG A 42 -3.79 7.28 0.72
CA ARG A 42 -3.56 8.51 -0.06
C ARG A 42 -4.73 9.50 0.01
N GLN A 43 -5.96 9.00 0.06
CA GLN A 43 -7.13 9.89 0.15
C GLN A 43 -7.25 10.58 1.52
N ARG A 44 -6.85 9.92 2.61
CA ARG A 44 -6.87 10.53 3.95
C ARG A 44 -5.81 11.62 4.09
N ASP A 45 -4.59 11.38 3.65
CA ASP A 45 -3.50 12.37 3.72
C ASP A 45 -3.82 13.64 2.92
N LEU A 46 -4.51 13.51 1.79
CA LEU A 46 -4.96 14.66 0.98
C LEU A 46 -6.08 15.46 1.65
N ALA A 47 -6.99 14.77 2.37
CA ALA A 47 -8.09 15.42 3.09
C ALA A 47 -7.61 16.15 4.35
N GLU A 48 -6.59 15.62 5.04
CA GLU A 48 -6.00 16.28 6.21
C GLU A 48 -5.20 17.53 5.82
N ARG A 49 -4.50 17.54 4.68
CA ARG A 49 -3.77 18.72 4.17
C ARG A 49 -4.68 19.86 3.70
N GLN A 50 -5.95 19.57 3.40
CA GLN A 50 -6.94 20.59 3.03
C GLN A 50 -7.63 21.21 4.25
N ARG A 51 -7.37 20.73 5.47
CA ARG A 51 -7.93 21.34 6.67
C ARG A 51 -7.34 22.74 6.84
N PRO A 52 -8.18 23.79 6.93
CA PRO A 52 -7.72 25.17 7.11
C PRO A 52 -7.03 25.43 8.46
N ASP A 53 -7.04 24.44 9.36
CA ASP A 53 -6.39 24.47 10.67
C ASP A 53 -4.91 24.04 10.63
N VAL A 54 -4.44 23.51 9.49
CA VAL A 54 -3.05 23.05 9.34
C VAL A 54 -2.21 24.18 8.75
N ILE A 55 -1.44 24.86 9.60
CA ILE A 55 -0.52 25.92 9.20
C ILE A 55 0.81 25.30 8.78
N ASP A 56 1.27 25.62 7.57
CA ASP A 56 2.54 25.13 7.04
C ASP A 56 3.70 25.87 7.73
N LEU A 57 4.56 25.13 8.42
CA LEU A 57 5.73 25.67 9.13
C LEU A 57 6.93 25.71 8.20
N LYS A 58 7.48 26.90 7.95
CA LYS A 58 8.72 27.04 7.19
C LYS A 58 9.91 27.02 8.15
N GLN A 59 10.90 26.18 7.83
CA GLN A 59 12.17 26.19 8.55
C GLN A 59 12.97 27.44 8.16
N ASP A 60 13.36 28.23 9.15
CA ASP A 60 14.24 29.37 8.96
C ASP A 60 15.72 28.94 8.96
N LYS A 61 16.61 29.84 8.51
CA LYS A 61 18.06 29.59 8.43
C LYS A 61 18.69 29.29 9.78
N ASP A 62 18.05 29.72 10.86
CA ASP A 62 18.46 29.50 12.25
C ASP A 62 17.94 28.17 12.81
N GLY A 63 17.37 27.30 11.97
CA GLY A 63 16.84 25.98 12.34
C GLY A 63 15.49 26.00 13.05
N THR A 64 14.96 27.17 13.39
CA THR A 64 13.65 27.33 14.04
C THR A 64 12.53 27.32 13.01
N TYR A 65 11.46 26.56 13.28
CA TYR A 65 10.27 26.52 12.44
C TYR A 65 9.29 27.63 12.86
N ARG A 66 8.86 28.46 11.91
CA ARG A 66 7.89 29.55 12.15
C ARG A 66 6.72 29.46 11.16
N PRO A 67 5.50 29.85 11.57
CA PRO A 67 4.35 29.88 10.67
C PRO A 67 4.57 30.90 9.56
N LYS A 68 4.22 30.53 8.32
CA LYS A 68 4.49 31.32 7.12
C LYS A 68 3.74 32.66 7.10
N ASP A 69 2.57 32.73 7.75
CA ASP A 69 1.64 33.87 7.69
C ASP A 69 1.69 34.79 8.93
N GLY A 70 2.78 34.72 9.72
CA GLY A 70 2.92 35.44 10.99
C GLY A 70 3.71 36.75 10.91
N ARG A 71 3.86 37.39 9.74
CA ARG A 71 4.59 38.67 9.61
C ARG A 71 3.72 39.93 9.44
N ASP A 72 2.39 39.81 9.55
CA ASP A 72 1.47 40.96 9.55
C ASP A 72 0.57 41.02 10.80
N ARG A 73 1.08 40.61 11.96
CA ARG A 73 0.53 41.09 13.24
C ARG A 73 1.67 41.71 14.04
N ASP A 74 1.80 43.02 13.82
CA ASP A 74 2.31 43.97 14.80
C ASP A 74 1.80 43.58 16.19
N ASP A 75 2.71 43.47 17.14
CA ASP A 75 2.45 43.62 18.56
C ASP A 75 3.78 43.98 19.24
N GLY A 76 3.94 45.27 19.56
CA GLY A 76 5.02 45.79 20.42
C GLY A 76 5.53 47.17 20.03
#